data_AF-A0A9D8TU73-F1
#
_entry.id   AF-A0A9D8TU73-F1
#
_cell.length_a   1.000
_cell.length_b   1.000
_cell.length_c   1.000
_cell.angle_alpha   90.00
_cell.angle_beta   90.00
_cell.angle_gamma   90.00
#
_symmetry.space_group_name_H-M   'P 1'
#
loop_
_entity.id
_entity.type
_entity.pdbx_description
1 polymer ?
#
loop_
_entity_poly.entity_id
_entity_poly.type
_entity_poly.pdbx_seq_one_letter_code
_entity_poly.pdbx_strand_id
1 'polypeptide(L)'
;AAVANGGNLVTPYLVERIVDPDGKVVFAHETTVRRQVVSSDAAATVSAILEEGVSGTGGARNAYVKGYKVAAKTGTSQKFDILDANGNSFLRVGSCVAFAPSDDAEIAAIIVADEPQTAKYGAIVAAPYISSLLGSVLPYIEAKTDGKPTPEPVAADNFLSLTVNQARAVAKNAGLSVRVIGDGNEVVSQFPAPGVLLDPATGCVILYTENANKETAVVPRVVGLSPVDANAAILSAGLNVGFFGIGDPLGHADATVSAQSVPPGEKVPAGSVVRITVLYPDEGD
;
A
#
# COMPACT_ATOMS: atom_id res chain seq x y z
N ALA A 1 8.99 20.12 0.97
CA ALA A 1 8.40 21.38 0.46
C ALA A 1 9.28 22.02 -0.61
N ALA A 2 10.44 22.62 -0.29
CA ALA A 2 11.22 23.37 -1.29
C ALA A 2 11.60 22.56 -2.55
N VAL A 3 12.12 21.34 -2.40
CA VAL A 3 12.45 20.46 -3.55
C VAL A 3 11.21 20.16 -4.40
N ALA A 4 10.11 19.73 -3.76
CA ALA A 4 8.84 19.43 -4.44
C ALA A 4 8.21 20.66 -5.13
N ASN A 5 8.51 21.88 -4.65
CA ASN A 5 7.96 23.13 -5.14
C ASN A 5 8.97 23.94 -5.97
N GLY A 6 9.73 23.26 -6.84
CA GLY A 6 10.66 23.91 -7.79
C GLY A 6 11.79 24.74 -7.14
N GLY A 7 12.17 24.41 -5.91
CA GLY A 7 13.20 25.11 -5.13
C GLY A 7 12.68 26.22 -4.21
N ASN A 8 11.37 26.52 -4.22
CA ASN A 8 10.77 27.61 -3.45
C ASN A 8 10.33 27.15 -2.06
N LEU A 9 10.92 27.75 -1.02
CA LEU A 9 10.49 27.55 0.35
C LEU A 9 9.22 28.37 0.62
N VAL A 10 8.13 27.67 0.93
CA VAL A 10 6.84 28.27 1.29
C VAL A 10 6.61 28.25 2.80
N THR A 11 5.75 29.14 3.29
CA THR A 11 5.28 29.09 4.68
C THR A 11 4.12 28.10 4.78
N PRO A 12 4.22 27.04 5.61
CA PRO A 12 3.09 26.15 5.83
C PRO A 12 1.99 26.87 6.62
N TYR A 13 0.73 26.56 6.32
CA TYR A 13 -0.44 27.02 7.06
C TYR A 13 -1.38 25.84 7.32
N LEU A 14 -2.12 25.89 8.44
CA LEU A 14 -3.07 24.85 8.83
C LEU A 14 -4.51 25.18 8.40
N VAL A 15 -4.84 26.46 8.30
CA VAL A 15 -6.20 26.93 8.01
C VAL A 15 -6.24 27.48 6.59
N GLU A 16 -7.04 26.89 5.72
CA GLU A 16 -7.23 27.41 4.35
C GLU A 16 -8.01 28.73 4.36
N ARG A 17 -9.19 28.74 4.99
CA ARG A 17 -10.06 29.91 5.10
C ARG A 17 -10.92 29.89 6.36
N ILE A 18 -11.35 31.07 6.78
CA ILE A 18 -12.33 31.29 7.85
C ILE A 18 -13.58 31.86 7.21
N VAL A 19 -14.73 31.27 7.55
CA VAL A 19 -16.06 31.72 7.10
C VAL A 19 -16.88 32.20 8.30
N ASP A 20 -17.72 33.21 8.09
CA ASP A 20 -18.71 33.65 9.07
C ASP A 20 -19.95 32.73 9.09
N PRO A 21 -20.92 32.92 10.02
CA PRO A 21 -22.13 32.10 10.10
C PRO A 21 -23.00 32.11 8.83
N ASP A 22 -22.87 33.13 7.98
CA ASP A 22 -23.59 33.26 6.71
C ASP A 22 -22.83 32.57 5.56
N GLY A 23 -21.68 31.96 5.83
CA GLY A 23 -20.84 31.26 4.87
C GLY A 23 -19.91 32.18 4.07
N LYS A 24 -19.80 33.46 4.42
CA LYS A 24 -18.92 34.41 3.73
C LYS A 24 -17.48 34.25 4.22
N VAL A 25 -16.54 34.20 3.27
CA VAL A 25 -15.11 34.15 3.58
C VAL A 25 -14.68 35.49 4.20
N VAL A 26 -14.17 35.43 5.43
CA VAL A 26 -13.62 36.58 6.17
C VAL A 26 -12.10 36.61 6.17
N PHE A 27 -11.48 35.46 5.88
CA PHE A 27 -10.03 35.31 5.75
C PHE A 27 -9.71 34.08 4.90
N ALA A 28 -8.68 34.15 4.07
CA ALA A 28 -8.13 33.02 3.32
C ALA A 28 -6.60 33.14 3.25
N HIS A 29 -5.89 32.02 3.37
CA HIS A 29 -4.46 31.98 3.12
C HIS A 29 -4.18 31.93 1.62
N GLU A 30 -3.19 32.71 1.20
CA GLU A 30 -2.54 32.55 -0.09
C GLU A 30 -1.15 31.91 0.09
N THR A 31 -0.67 31.25 -0.96
CA THR A 31 0.66 30.66 -0.97
C THR A 31 1.73 31.73 -0.82
N THR A 32 2.42 31.73 0.33
CA THR A 32 3.48 32.70 0.64
C THR A 32 4.85 32.09 0.42
N VAL A 33 5.51 32.46 -0.68
CA VAL A 33 6.91 32.09 -0.96
C VAL A 33 7.84 32.95 -0.11
N ARG A 34 8.67 32.31 0.73
CA ARG A 34 9.66 33.01 1.57
C ARG A 34 10.93 33.36 0.81
N ARG A 35 11.48 32.39 0.08
CA ARG A 35 12.69 32.52 -0.74
C ARG A 35 12.86 31.30 -1.63
N GLN A 36 13.67 31.45 -2.66
CA GLN A 36 14.20 30.33 -3.43
C GLN A 36 15.46 29.79 -2.74
N VAL A 37 15.47 28.51 -2.36
CA VAL A 37 16.59 27.86 -1.64
C VAL A 37 17.56 27.19 -2.61
N VAL A 38 17.04 26.67 -3.72
CA VAL A 38 17.81 26.06 -4.82
C VAL A 38 17.19 26.45 -6.16
N SER A 39 17.95 26.34 -7.26
CA SER A 39 17.39 26.56 -8.60
C SER A 39 16.29 25.54 -8.90
N SER A 40 15.39 25.90 -9.83
CA SER A 40 14.39 24.97 -10.37
C SER A 40 15.06 23.73 -10.95
N ASP A 41 16.18 23.90 -11.66
CA ASP A 41 16.91 22.81 -12.30
C ASP A 41 17.53 21.86 -11.28
N ALA A 42 18.07 22.41 -10.17
CA ALA A 42 18.58 21.59 -9.08
C ALA A 42 17.44 20.83 -8.38
N ALA A 43 16.30 21.47 -8.16
CA ALA A 43 15.12 20.83 -7.57
C ALA A 43 14.58 19.71 -8.48
N ALA A 44 14.52 19.93 -9.80
CA ALA A 44 14.12 18.93 -10.78
C ALA A 44 15.10 17.74 -10.82
N THR A 45 16.41 18.02 -10.81
CA THR A 45 17.45 16.99 -10.76
C THR A 45 17.33 16.13 -9.51
N VAL A 46 17.15 16.74 -8.34
CA VAL A 46 16.95 16.01 -7.08
C VAL A 46 15.67 15.18 -7.13
N SER A 47 14.58 15.73 -7.68
CA SER A 47 13.30 15.02 -7.80
C SER A 47 13.41 13.78 -8.69
N ALA A 48 14.15 13.87 -9.80
CA ALA A 48 14.42 12.75 -10.69
C ALA A 48 15.25 11.65 -10.00
N ILE A 49 16.32 12.03 -9.28
CA ILE A 49 17.14 11.06 -8.51
C ILE A 49 16.32 10.35 -7.43
N LEU A 50 15.46 11.09 -6.72
CA LEU A 50 14.60 10.51 -5.69
C LEU A 50 13.51 9.61 -6.27
N GLU A 51 13.00 9.91 -7.46
CA GLU A 51 12.05 9.06 -8.17
C GLU A 51 12.72 7.77 -8.66
N GLU A 52 13.92 7.86 -9.26
CA GLU A 52 14.73 6.70 -9.63
C GLU A 52 15.05 5.84 -8.39
N GLY A 53 15.27 6.46 -7.23
CA GLY A 53 15.47 5.77 -5.97
C GLY A 53 14.28 4.92 -5.50
N VAL A 54 13.09 5.18 -6.04
CA VAL A 54 11.85 4.45 -5.76
C VAL A 54 11.52 3.46 -6.88
N SER A 55 11.59 3.87 -8.14
CA SER A 55 11.18 3.04 -9.28
C SER A 55 12.29 2.13 -9.82
N GLY A 56 13.56 2.46 -9.54
CA GLY A 56 14.74 1.69 -9.93
C GLY A 56 15.29 0.83 -8.78
N THR A 57 16.61 0.84 -8.62
CA THR A 57 17.36 0.00 -7.66
C THR A 57 17.79 0.75 -6.39
N GLY A 58 17.08 1.81 -6.01
CA GLY A 58 17.44 2.63 -4.85
C GLY A 58 16.92 2.13 -3.50
N GLY A 59 17.34 2.77 -2.41
CA GLY A 59 16.94 2.41 -1.05
C GLY A 59 15.52 2.86 -0.63
N ALA A 60 14.71 3.40 -1.55
CA ALA A 60 13.36 3.87 -1.28
C ALA A 60 12.28 3.07 -2.03
N ARG A 61 12.62 1.94 -2.63
CA ARG A 61 11.70 1.09 -3.41
C ARG A 61 10.42 0.69 -2.68
N ASN A 62 10.49 0.50 -1.36
CA ASN A 62 9.30 0.20 -0.54
C ASN A 62 8.28 1.36 -0.45
N ALA A 63 8.61 2.56 -0.97
CA ALA A 63 7.68 3.68 -1.12
C ALA A 63 6.99 3.71 -2.51
N TYR A 64 7.27 2.74 -3.39
CA TYR A 64 6.70 2.68 -4.72
C TYR A 64 5.18 2.59 -4.68
N VAL A 65 4.51 3.34 -5.55
CA VAL A 65 3.05 3.33 -5.71
C VAL A 65 2.75 3.08 -7.17
N LYS A 66 1.98 2.02 -7.44
CA LYS A 66 1.60 1.65 -8.80
C LYS A 66 0.88 2.81 -9.49
N GLY A 67 1.29 3.16 -10.70
CA GLY A 67 0.66 4.19 -11.51
C GLY A 67 1.07 5.63 -11.22
N TYR A 68 1.98 5.87 -10.26
CA TYR A 68 2.41 7.21 -9.89
C TYR A 68 3.93 7.33 -9.81
N LYS A 69 4.45 8.48 -10.24
CA LYS A 69 5.85 8.83 -10.03
C LYS A 69 6.04 9.36 -8.62
N VAL A 70 6.67 8.58 -7.74
CA VAL A 70 6.88 8.96 -6.34
C VAL A 70 8.36 9.28 -6.15
N ALA A 71 8.67 10.48 -5.64
CA ALA A 71 10.00 10.81 -5.17
C ALA A 71 10.04 10.60 -3.65
N ALA A 72 10.94 9.74 -3.17
CA ALA A 72 11.04 9.46 -1.74
C ALA A 72 12.48 9.31 -1.24
N LYS A 73 12.68 9.61 0.03
CA LYS A 73 13.94 9.36 0.73
C LYS A 73 13.68 8.72 2.09
N THR A 74 14.40 7.64 2.34
CA THR A 74 14.44 6.96 3.64
C THR A 74 15.53 7.55 4.54
N GLY A 75 15.30 7.49 5.85
CA GLY A 75 16.24 7.90 6.88
C GLY A 75 16.22 6.93 8.06
N THR A 76 17.38 6.71 8.66
CA THR A 76 17.55 5.87 9.85
C THR A 76 18.52 6.55 10.81
N SER A 77 18.00 7.34 11.74
CA SER A 77 18.80 8.13 12.68
C SER A 77 19.06 7.36 13.98
N GLN A 78 20.22 7.61 14.60
CA GLN A 78 20.57 7.08 15.92
C GLN A 78 20.05 8.00 17.03
N LYS A 79 19.56 7.41 18.13
CA LYS A 79 19.21 8.13 19.37
C LYS A 79 20.34 7.95 20.38
N PHE A 80 20.88 9.06 20.87
CA PHE A 80 22.04 9.08 21.78
C PHE A 80 21.70 9.50 23.21
N ASP A 81 20.42 9.73 23.50
CA ASP A 81 19.90 10.07 24.83
C ASP A 81 19.74 8.84 25.74
N ILE A 82 19.61 7.65 25.16
CA ILE A 82 19.55 6.37 25.87
C ILE A 82 20.63 5.43 25.31
N LEU A 83 21.56 5.03 26.17
CA LEU A 83 22.69 4.18 25.83
C LEU A 83 22.59 2.82 26.55
N ASP A 84 23.13 1.77 25.94
CA ASP A 84 23.29 0.48 26.62
C ASP A 84 24.36 0.57 27.73
N ALA A 85 24.54 -0.53 28.47
CA ALA A 85 25.52 -0.60 29.56
C ALA A 85 26.98 -0.34 29.12
N ASN A 86 27.27 -0.43 27.82
CA ASN A 86 28.58 -0.20 27.23
C ASN A 86 28.70 1.21 26.61
N GLY A 87 27.67 2.05 26.74
CA GLY A 87 27.65 3.39 26.18
C GLY A 87 27.28 3.46 24.69
N ASN A 88 26.72 2.39 24.10
CA ASN A 88 26.34 2.37 22.69
C ASN A 88 24.87 2.74 22.47
N SER A 89 24.62 3.51 21.41
CA SER A 89 23.26 3.78 20.90
C SER A 89 22.69 2.52 20.24
N PHE A 90 21.60 1.99 20.77
CA PHE A 90 20.88 0.85 20.19
C PHE A 90 19.51 1.20 19.59
N LEU A 91 18.96 2.35 19.99
CA LEU A 91 17.68 2.89 19.52
C LEU A 91 17.85 3.66 18.20
N ARG A 92 16.80 3.63 17.38
CA ARG A 92 16.77 4.28 16.07
C ARG A 92 15.43 4.98 15.85
N VAL A 93 15.47 6.01 15.02
CA VAL A 93 14.28 6.62 14.40
C VAL A 93 14.32 6.28 12.92
N GLY A 94 13.33 5.52 12.44
CA GLY A 94 13.14 5.22 11.03
C GLY A 94 12.19 6.22 10.41
N SER A 95 12.52 6.80 9.26
CA SER A 95 11.66 7.77 8.59
C SER A 95 11.63 7.57 7.08
N CYS A 96 10.55 8.01 6.45
CA CYS A 96 10.47 8.17 5.01
C CYS A 96 9.71 9.45 4.69
N VAL A 97 10.33 10.32 3.89
CA VAL A 97 9.69 11.51 3.32
C VAL A 97 9.46 11.26 1.83
N ALA A 98 8.30 11.66 1.33
CA ALA A 98 7.97 11.54 -0.08
C ALA A 98 7.12 12.70 -0.57
N PHE A 99 7.11 12.89 -1.88
CA PHE A 99 6.14 13.71 -2.58
C PHE A 99 5.78 13.08 -3.91
N ALA A 100 4.55 13.35 -4.36
CA ALA A 100 4.01 12.78 -5.59
C ALA A 100 2.91 13.67 -6.19
N PRO A 101 2.73 13.62 -7.52
CA PRO A 101 3.69 13.13 -8.52
C PRO A 101 5.05 13.85 -8.46
N SER A 102 6.15 13.17 -8.79
CA SER A 102 7.50 13.76 -8.66
C SER A 102 7.79 14.87 -9.69
N ASP A 103 7.06 14.87 -10.80
CA ASP A 103 7.15 15.86 -11.88
C ASP A 103 6.12 17.00 -11.77
N ASP A 104 5.13 16.87 -10.87
CA ASP A 104 4.12 17.87 -10.57
C ASP A 104 3.52 17.58 -9.18
N ALA A 105 4.16 18.07 -8.12
CA ALA A 105 3.91 17.58 -6.77
C ALA A 105 2.65 18.19 -6.15
N GLU A 106 1.63 17.36 -5.96
CA GLU A 106 0.35 17.73 -5.33
C GLU A 106 0.34 17.45 -3.82
N ILE A 107 1.10 16.45 -3.38
CA ILE A 107 1.19 16.07 -1.97
C ILE A 107 2.63 15.78 -1.55
N ALA A 108 2.97 16.19 -0.33
CA ALA A 108 4.18 15.76 0.38
C ALA A 108 3.82 15.16 1.73
N ALA A 109 4.45 14.05 2.08
CA ALA A 109 4.21 13.33 3.32
C ALA A 109 5.51 12.90 3.99
N ILE A 110 5.49 12.78 5.31
CA ILE A 110 6.58 12.17 6.08
C ILE A 110 5.99 11.22 7.12
N ILE A 111 6.53 10.01 7.18
CA ILE A 111 6.26 9.03 8.24
C ILE A 111 7.52 8.87 9.06
N VAL A 112 7.37 8.91 10.39
CA VAL A 112 8.44 8.75 11.37
C VAL A 112 8.02 7.67 12.36
N ALA A 113 8.83 6.63 12.48
CA ALA A 113 8.70 5.58 13.47
C ALA A 113 9.82 5.77 14.51
N ASP A 114 9.43 6.22 15.70
CA ASP A 114 10.32 6.34 16.85
C ASP A 114 10.41 4.98 17.56
N GLU A 115 11.62 4.48 17.74
CA GLU A 115 11.92 3.21 18.42
C GLU A 115 11.10 2.00 17.94
N PRO A 116 11.07 1.72 16.62
CA PRO A 116 10.35 0.58 16.09
C PRO A 116 10.90 -0.74 16.65
N GLN A 117 9.99 -1.63 17.05
CA GLN A 117 10.33 -2.91 17.69
C GLN A 117 10.62 -4.04 16.69
N THR A 118 10.18 -3.91 15.44
CA THR A 118 10.21 -4.99 14.43
C THR A 118 11.44 -4.92 13.52
N ALA A 119 11.84 -3.72 13.12
CA ALA A 119 13.03 -3.45 12.31
C ALA A 119 13.52 -2.03 12.61
N LYS A 120 14.77 -1.70 12.28
CA LYS A 120 15.36 -0.39 12.62
C LYS A 120 15.40 0.60 11.46
N TYR A 121 15.24 0.13 10.22
CA TYR A 121 15.51 0.91 9.02
C TYR A 121 14.24 1.61 8.50
N GLY A 122 14.34 2.90 8.17
CA GLY A 122 13.23 3.67 7.60
C GLY A 122 12.65 3.07 6.31
N ALA A 123 13.46 2.37 5.52
CA ALA A 123 13.03 1.62 4.35
C ALA A 123 12.06 0.47 4.66
N ILE A 124 12.10 -0.06 5.88
CA ILE A 124 11.23 -1.17 6.33
C ILE A 124 10.07 -0.65 7.16
N VAL A 125 10.31 0.33 8.05
CA VAL A 125 9.29 0.75 9.04
C VAL A 125 8.48 1.97 8.64
N ALA A 126 8.93 2.75 7.66
CA ALA A 126 8.26 4.00 7.26
C ALA A 126 7.87 4.02 5.78
N ALA A 127 8.74 3.57 4.88
CA ALA A 127 8.47 3.59 3.43
C ALA A 127 7.19 2.82 3.01
N PRO A 128 6.88 1.63 3.57
CA PRO A 128 5.63 0.92 3.28
C PRO A 128 4.37 1.71 3.60
N TYR A 129 4.42 2.48 4.69
CA TYR A 129 3.29 3.31 5.11
C TYR A 129 3.18 4.57 4.24
N ILE A 130 4.29 5.09 3.73
CA ILE A 130 4.27 6.12 2.68
C ILE A 130 3.59 5.57 1.42
N SER A 131 3.97 4.37 0.95
CA SER A 131 3.32 3.74 -0.21
C SER A 131 1.81 3.58 0.02
N SER A 132 1.41 3.04 1.17
CA SER A 132 0.00 2.87 1.53
C SER A 132 -0.78 4.19 1.61
N LEU A 133 -0.19 5.23 2.19
CA LEU A 133 -0.80 6.56 2.29
C LEU A 133 -0.99 7.18 0.92
N LEU A 134 0.09 7.25 0.12
CA LEU A 134 0.05 7.86 -1.21
C LEU A 134 -0.84 7.06 -2.16
N GLY A 135 -0.82 5.72 -2.09
CA GLY A 135 -1.71 4.87 -2.88
C GLY A 135 -3.20 5.06 -2.58
N SER A 136 -3.55 5.60 -1.40
CA SER A 136 -4.93 5.95 -1.06
C SER A 136 -5.28 7.40 -1.44
N VAL A 137 -4.35 8.33 -1.24
CA VAL A 137 -4.60 9.77 -1.43
C VAL A 137 -4.52 10.19 -2.89
N LEU A 138 -3.55 9.67 -3.65
CA LEU A 138 -3.33 10.10 -5.04
C LEU A 138 -4.54 9.85 -5.95
N PRO A 139 -5.23 8.69 -5.88
CA PRO A 139 -6.49 8.51 -6.62
C PRO A 139 -7.59 9.47 -6.15
N TYR A 140 -7.69 9.72 -4.85
CA TYR A 140 -8.72 10.59 -4.27
C TYR A 140 -8.61 12.05 -4.72
N ILE A 141 -7.38 12.55 -4.90
CA ILE A 141 -7.13 13.91 -5.40
C ILE A 141 -7.00 13.97 -6.93
N GLU A 142 -7.30 12.87 -7.63
CA GLU A 142 -7.20 12.75 -9.09
C GLU A 142 -5.81 13.16 -9.63
N ALA A 143 -4.74 12.80 -8.89
CA ALA A 143 -3.38 13.16 -9.25
C ALA A 143 -2.96 12.56 -10.60
N LYS A 144 -2.04 13.25 -11.29
CA LYS A 144 -1.50 12.79 -12.57
C LYS A 144 -0.84 11.40 -12.43
N THR A 145 -1.33 10.45 -13.22
CA THR A 145 -0.77 9.09 -13.33
C THR A 145 0.43 9.03 -14.28
N ASP A 146 1.26 7.99 -14.17
CA ASP A 146 2.37 7.69 -15.10
C ASP A 146 1.90 7.10 -16.44
N GLY A 147 0.57 6.95 -16.63
CA GLY A 147 -0.06 6.42 -17.84
C GLY A 147 -0.06 4.89 -17.93
N LYS A 148 0.49 4.17 -16.94
CA LYS A 148 0.40 2.71 -16.89
C LYS A 148 -0.97 2.29 -16.35
N PRO A 149 -1.64 1.28 -16.95
CA PRO A 149 -2.89 0.77 -16.44
C PRO A 149 -2.73 0.24 -15.01
N THR A 150 -3.54 0.75 -14.09
CA THR A 150 -3.65 0.24 -12.73
C THR A 150 -5.05 -0.34 -12.55
N PRO A 151 -5.23 -1.66 -12.64
CA PRO A 151 -6.49 -2.26 -12.25
C PRO A 151 -6.76 -1.94 -10.79
N GLU A 152 -7.88 -1.27 -10.51
CA GLU A 152 -8.28 -0.97 -9.15
C GLU A 152 -8.71 -2.25 -8.42
N PRO A 153 -8.39 -2.42 -7.14
CA PRO A 153 -8.95 -3.49 -6.33
C PRO A 153 -10.48 -3.43 -6.35
N VAL A 154 -11.13 -4.59 -6.49
CA VAL A 154 -12.58 -4.68 -6.57
C VAL A 154 -13.13 -5.22 -5.26
N ALA A 155 -14.12 -4.55 -4.69
CA ALA A 155 -14.80 -5.03 -3.50
C ALA A 155 -15.64 -6.27 -3.82
N ALA A 156 -15.55 -7.31 -2.99
CA ALA A 156 -16.45 -8.44 -3.08
C ALA A 156 -17.89 -7.97 -2.82
N ASP A 157 -18.80 -8.19 -3.78
CA ASP A 157 -20.21 -7.87 -3.62
C ASP A 157 -20.91 -8.75 -2.57
N ASN A 158 -22.13 -8.36 -2.20
CA ASN A 158 -23.02 -9.21 -1.42
C ASN A 158 -23.80 -10.15 -2.34
N PHE A 159 -23.42 -11.43 -2.34
CA PHE A 159 -24.02 -12.48 -3.15
C PHE A 159 -25.11 -13.27 -2.42
N LEU A 160 -25.36 -13.01 -1.13
CA LEU A 160 -26.36 -13.74 -0.35
C LEU A 160 -27.75 -13.62 -0.98
N SER A 161 -28.50 -14.72 -0.99
CA SER A 161 -29.84 -14.84 -1.60
C SER A 161 -29.90 -14.64 -3.12
N LEU A 162 -28.77 -14.42 -3.80
CA LEU A 162 -28.73 -14.48 -5.25
C LEU A 162 -28.74 -15.94 -5.72
N THR A 163 -29.30 -16.17 -6.91
CA THR A 163 -29.05 -17.45 -7.59
C THR A 163 -27.59 -17.56 -8.00
N VAL A 164 -27.07 -18.79 -8.08
CA VAL A 164 -25.68 -19.05 -8.50
C VAL A 164 -25.37 -18.38 -9.85
N ASN A 165 -26.32 -18.37 -10.78
CA ASN A 165 -26.13 -17.75 -12.10
C ASN A 165 -26.03 -16.22 -12.02
N GLN A 166 -26.86 -15.58 -11.20
CA GLN A 166 -26.77 -14.13 -10.97
C GLN A 166 -25.44 -13.77 -10.30
N ALA A 167 -25.04 -14.52 -9.27
CA ALA A 167 -23.79 -14.27 -8.57
C ALA A 167 -22.57 -14.41 -9.49
N ARG A 168 -22.55 -15.43 -10.36
CA ARG A 168 -21.51 -15.59 -11.38
C ARG A 168 -21.46 -14.43 -12.38
N ALA A 169 -22.60 -13.91 -12.79
CA ALA A 169 -22.66 -12.78 -13.71
C ALA A 169 -22.12 -11.50 -13.08
N VAL A 170 -22.53 -11.21 -11.83
CA VAL A 170 -22.05 -10.05 -11.06
C VAL A 170 -20.54 -10.13 -10.84
N ALA A 171 -20.03 -11.25 -10.35
CA ALA A 171 -18.60 -11.45 -10.12
C ALA A 171 -17.78 -11.33 -11.41
N LYS A 172 -18.25 -11.92 -12.52
CA LYS A 172 -17.59 -11.83 -13.82
C LYS A 172 -17.50 -10.39 -14.33
N ASN A 173 -18.56 -9.59 -14.15
CA ASN A 173 -18.54 -8.18 -14.52
C ASN A 173 -17.55 -7.36 -13.69
N ALA A 174 -17.32 -7.79 -12.44
CA ALA A 174 -16.32 -7.26 -11.53
C ALA A 174 -14.89 -7.82 -11.79
N GLY A 175 -14.70 -8.69 -12.78
CA GLY A 175 -13.41 -9.35 -13.07
C GLY A 175 -13.09 -10.54 -12.14
N LEU A 176 -13.93 -10.82 -11.14
CA LEU A 176 -13.70 -11.85 -10.15
C LEU A 176 -14.10 -13.24 -10.63
N SER A 177 -13.33 -14.24 -10.22
CA SER A 177 -13.66 -15.66 -10.42
C SER A 177 -14.60 -16.18 -9.31
N VAL A 178 -15.38 -17.22 -9.62
CA VAL A 178 -16.36 -17.79 -8.67
C VAL A 178 -16.21 -19.31 -8.58
N ARG A 179 -16.03 -19.81 -7.36
CA ARG A 179 -16.11 -21.23 -7.00
C ARG A 179 -17.41 -21.49 -6.24
N VAL A 180 -18.17 -22.51 -6.63
CA VAL A 180 -19.44 -22.86 -5.98
C VAL A 180 -19.27 -24.20 -5.26
N ILE A 181 -19.77 -24.28 -4.03
CA ILE A 181 -19.75 -25.48 -3.18
C ILE A 181 -21.20 -25.80 -2.77
N GLY A 182 -21.64 -27.02 -3.07
CA GLY A 182 -23.00 -27.50 -2.86
C GLY A 182 -23.82 -27.53 -4.16
N ASP A 183 -24.97 -28.21 -4.12
CA ASP A 183 -25.82 -28.46 -5.30
C ASP A 183 -27.09 -27.57 -5.33
N GLY A 184 -27.26 -26.69 -4.34
CA GLY A 184 -28.37 -25.73 -4.28
C GLY A 184 -28.30 -24.63 -5.35
N ASN A 185 -29.44 -23.97 -5.57
CA ASN A 185 -29.56 -22.91 -6.60
C ASN A 185 -29.29 -21.50 -6.07
N GLU A 186 -29.36 -21.29 -4.76
CA GLU A 186 -29.22 -19.99 -4.10
C GLU A 186 -27.99 -19.96 -3.20
N VAL A 187 -27.35 -18.80 -3.11
CA VAL A 187 -26.19 -18.59 -2.25
C VAL A 187 -26.67 -18.32 -0.82
N VAL A 188 -26.23 -19.16 0.11
CA VAL A 188 -26.55 -19.01 1.55
C VAL A 188 -25.36 -18.48 2.36
N SER A 189 -24.15 -18.58 1.83
CA SER A 189 -22.92 -18.04 2.45
C SER A 189 -21.88 -17.75 1.38
N GLN A 190 -21.00 -16.78 1.63
CA GLN A 190 -19.88 -16.46 0.75
C GLN A 190 -18.58 -16.29 1.54
N PHE A 191 -17.45 -16.48 0.87
CA PHE A 191 -16.12 -16.07 1.33
C PHE A 191 -15.31 -15.51 0.15
N PRO A 192 -14.60 -14.38 0.32
CA PRO A 192 -14.56 -13.54 1.51
C PRO A 192 -15.89 -12.79 1.75
N ALA A 193 -15.99 -12.13 2.91
CA ALA A 193 -17.16 -11.33 3.26
C ALA A 193 -17.34 -10.15 2.28
N PRO A 194 -18.57 -9.64 2.10
CA PRO A 194 -18.82 -8.45 1.28
C PRO A 194 -17.96 -7.25 1.73
N GLY A 195 -17.51 -6.45 0.78
CA GLY A 195 -16.65 -5.27 1.01
C GLY A 195 -15.15 -5.57 1.12
N VAL A 196 -14.75 -6.84 1.18
CA VAL A 196 -13.33 -7.21 1.14
C VAL A 196 -12.77 -6.92 -0.25
N LEU A 197 -11.71 -6.12 -0.32
CA LEU A 197 -11.02 -5.79 -1.57
C LEU A 197 -10.23 -6.99 -2.10
N LEU A 198 -10.40 -7.27 -3.39
CA LEU A 198 -9.74 -8.36 -4.11
C LEU A 198 -9.03 -7.81 -5.34
N ASP A 199 -7.95 -8.48 -5.72
CA ASP A 199 -7.27 -8.22 -6.97
C ASP A 199 -8.18 -8.66 -8.14
N PRO A 200 -8.49 -7.82 -9.13
CA PRO A 200 -9.40 -8.17 -10.22
C PRO A 200 -8.86 -9.25 -11.16
N ALA A 201 -7.55 -9.54 -11.17
CA ALA A 201 -6.99 -10.59 -12.03
C ALA A 201 -6.96 -11.96 -11.33
N THR A 202 -6.87 -12.00 -10.01
CA THR A 202 -6.70 -13.25 -9.24
C THR A 202 -7.78 -13.53 -8.20
N GLY A 203 -8.63 -12.54 -7.89
CA GLY A 203 -9.67 -12.62 -6.88
C GLY A 203 -10.68 -13.74 -7.14
N CYS A 204 -10.96 -14.51 -6.10
CA CYS A 204 -11.92 -15.61 -6.13
C CYS A 204 -12.94 -15.47 -5.01
N VAL A 205 -14.22 -15.49 -5.35
CA VAL A 205 -15.31 -15.58 -4.37
C VAL A 205 -15.82 -17.02 -4.33
N ILE A 206 -15.78 -17.62 -3.15
CA ILE A 206 -16.38 -18.92 -2.88
C ILE A 206 -17.81 -18.72 -2.41
N LEU A 207 -18.75 -19.32 -3.12
CA LEU A 207 -20.17 -19.30 -2.84
C LEU A 207 -20.61 -20.67 -2.35
N TYR A 208 -21.30 -20.70 -1.22
CA TYR A 208 -21.88 -21.90 -0.65
C TYR A 208 -23.39 -21.84 -0.86
N THR A 209 -23.96 -22.93 -1.36
CA THR A 209 -25.41 -23.06 -1.57
C THR A 209 -26.11 -23.81 -0.43
N GLU A 210 -25.32 -24.30 0.52
CA GLU A 210 -25.75 -25.01 1.71
C GLU A 210 -24.93 -24.57 2.94
N ASN A 211 -25.53 -24.64 4.13
CA ASN A 211 -24.85 -24.24 5.37
C ASN A 211 -23.96 -25.35 5.97
N ALA A 212 -24.17 -26.61 5.57
CA ALA A 212 -23.34 -27.73 5.97
C ALA A 212 -22.07 -27.81 5.11
N ASN A 213 -21.01 -28.46 5.61
CA ASN A 213 -19.79 -28.79 4.84
C ASN A 213 -18.98 -27.59 4.31
N LYS A 214 -18.78 -26.55 5.13
CA LYS A 214 -17.85 -25.47 4.76
C LYS A 214 -16.42 -26.01 4.64
N GLU A 215 -15.87 -25.97 3.43
CA GLU A 215 -14.47 -26.35 3.18
C GLU A 215 -13.51 -25.45 3.96
N THR A 216 -12.43 -26.07 4.45
CA THR A 216 -11.30 -25.36 5.04
C THR A 216 -10.08 -25.52 4.15
N ALA A 217 -9.24 -24.50 4.12
CA ALA A 217 -7.92 -24.53 3.50
C ALA A 217 -6.82 -24.41 4.56
N VAL A 218 -5.69 -25.07 4.33
CA VAL A 218 -4.51 -24.97 5.19
C VAL A 218 -3.64 -23.84 4.67
N VAL A 219 -3.29 -22.89 5.54
CA VAL A 219 -2.47 -21.75 5.16
C VAL A 219 -1.03 -22.20 4.87
N PRO A 220 -0.48 -21.94 3.66
CA PRO A 220 0.88 -22.30 3.35
C PRO A 220 1.89 -21.38 4.06
N ARG A 221 3.13 -21.86 4.20
CA ARG A 221 4.25 -21.00 4.57
C ARG A 221 4.73 -20.26 3.34
N VAL A 222 4.65 -18.92 3.38
CA VAL A 222 5.04 -18.07 2.24
C VAL A 222 6.07 -17.01 2.58
N VAL A 223 6.38 -16.78 3.87
CA VAL A 223 7.48 -15.91 4.29
C VAL A 223 8.81 -16.41 3.69
N GLY A 224 9.54 -15.49 3.06
CA GLY A 224 10.79 -15.76 2.34
C GLY A 224 10.61 -16.11 0.85
N LEU A 225 9.39 -16.31 0.36
CA LEU A 225 9.13 -16.52 -1.06
C LEU A 225 9.11 -15.18 -1.82
N SER A 226 9.27 -15.27 -3.14
CA SER A 226 8.95 -14.15 -4.04
C SER A 226 7.44 -13.85 -4.01
N PRO A 227 7.00 -12.64 -4.36
CA PRO A 227 5.59 -12.30 -4.39
C PRO A 227 4.78 -13.18 -5.34
N VAL A 228 5.39 -13.56 -6.47
CA VAL A 228 4.79 -14.43 -7.48
C VAL A 228 4.59 -15.84 -6.93
N ASP A 229 5.62 -16.42 -6.30
CA ASP A 229 5.53 -17.78 -5.72
C ASP A 229 4.59 -17.83 -4.52
N ALA A 230 4.61 -16.79 -3.68
CA ALA A 230 3.69 -16.67 -2.55
C ALA A 230 2.23 -16.57 -3.01
N ASN A 231 1.97 -15.75 -4.03
CA ASN A 231 0.65 -15.65 -4.65
C ASN A 231 0.21 -17.02 -5.19
N ALA A 232 1.06 -17.69 -5.98
CA ALA A 232 0.75 -19.00 -6.54
C ALA A 232 0.48 -20.06 -5.45
N ALA A 233 1.26 -20.07 -4.36
CA ALA A 233 1.09 -20.99 -3.24
C ALA A 233 -0.25 -20.76 -2.50
N ILE A 234 -0.62 -19.51 -2.23
CA ILE A 234 -1.88 -19.14 -1.57
C ILE A 234 -3.07 -19.51 -2.44
N LEU A 235 -3.05 -19.16 -3.73
CA LEU A 235 -4.12 -19.49 -4.67
C LEU A 235 -4.29 -21.02 -4.83
N SER A 236 -3.17 -21.76 -4.90
CA SER A 236 -3.20 -23.23 -4.99
C SER A 236 -3.75 -23.91 -3.74
N ALA A 237 -3.64 -23.26 -2.58
CA ALA A 237 -4.28 -23.70 -1.34
C ALA A 237 -5.79 -23.40 -1.30
N GLY A 238 -6.35 -22.74 -2.32
CA GLY A 238 -7.75 -22.34 -2.37
C GLY A 238 -8.05 -21.11 -1.49
N LEU A 239 -7.08 -20.24 -1.30
CA LEU A 239 -7.16 -18.99 -0.55
C LEU A 239 -7.00 -17.78 -1.47
N ASN A 240 -7.39 -16.60 -1.01
CA ASN A 240 -7.13 -15.34 -1.69
C ASN A 240 -5.88 -14.67 -1.08
N VAL A 241 -5.17 -13.87 -1.88
CA VAL A 241 -4.05 -13.06 -1.38
C VAL A 241 -4.47 -11.61 -1.20
N GLY A 242 -4.02 -11.00 -0.11
CA GLY A 242 -4.03 -9.54 0.04
C GLY A 242 -2.60 -9.05 0.17
N PHE A 243 -2.26 -7.93 -0.45
CA PHE A 243 -0.90 -7.39 -0.38
C PHE A 243 -0.83 -6.16 0.52
N PHE A 244 0.29 -6.04 1.23
CA PHE A 244 0.73 -4.83 1.93
C PHE A 244 2.23 -4.65 1.71
N GLY A 245 2.73 -3.43 1.85
CA GLY A 245 4.14 -3.12 1.63
C GLY A 245 4.34 -2.27 0.39
N ILE A 246 5.18 -2.75 -0.52
CA ILE A 246 5.41 -2.09 -1.79
C ILE A 246 4.15 -2.11 -2.69
N GLY A 247 3.92 -1.03 -3.44
CA GLY A 247 2.93 -1.01 -4.51
C GLY A 247 3.30 -1.97 -5.64
N ASP A 248 2.31 -2.60 -6.28
CA ASP A 248 2.52 -3.58 -7.38
C ASP A 248 3.48 -4.74 -7.08
N PRO A 249 3.31 -5.48 -5.97
CA PRO A 249 4.26 -6.50 -5.54
C PRO A 249 4.51 -7.62 -6.56
N LEU A 250 3.55 -7.92 -7.43
CA LEU A 250 3.72 -8.91 -8.50
C LEU A 250 4.64 -8.44 -9.64
N GLY A 251 4.79 -7.13 -9.83
CA GLY A 251 5.77 -6.53 -10.75
C GLY A 251 7.20 -6.46 -10.18
N HIS A 252 7.36 -6.81 -8.90
CA HIS A 252 8.59 -6.67 -8.13
C HIS A 252 9.10 -8.04 -7.68
N ALA A 253 9.54 -8.86 -8.65
CA ALA A 253 9.90 -10.25 -8.46
C ALA A 253 11.09 -10.48 -7.51
N ASP A 254 11.97 -9.49 -7.36
CA ASP A 254 13.13 -9.50 -6.47
C ASP A 254 12.81 -9.01 -5.04
N ALA A 255 11.58 -8.58 -4.78
CA ALA A 255 11.09 -8.38 -3.41
C ALA A 255 10.84 -9.72 -2.73
N THR A 256 10.61 -9.70 -1.42
CA THR A 256 10.33 -10.92 -0.64
C THR A 256 9.16 -10.72 0.31
N VAL A 257 8.46 -11.81 0.61
CA VAL A 257 7.44 -11.82 1.66
C VAL A 257 8.11 -11.80 3.02
N SER A 258 7.93 -10.70 3.77
CA SER A 258 8.49 -10.53 5.12
C SER A 258 7.55 -11.00 6.23
N ALA A 259 6.24 -10.99 5.98
CA ALA A 259 5.23 -11.44 6.94
C ALA A 259 3.97 -11.97 6.24
N GLN A 260 3.22 -12.82 6.95
CA GLN A 260 1.88 -13.29 6.56
C GLN A 260 0.92 -13.13 7.75
N SER A 261 -0.34 -12.76 7.48
CA SER A 261 -1.32 -12.44 8.52
C SER A 261 -1.87 -13.64 9.27
N VAL A 262 -1.81 -14.82 8.65
CA VAL A 262 -2.24 -16.09 9.27
C VAL A 262 -1.04 -17.04 9.31
N PRO A 263 -0.71 -17.64 10.48
CA PRO A 263 0.37 -18.60 10.61
C PRO A 263 0.27 -19.80 9.66
N PRO A 264 1.42 -20.34 9.19
CA PRO A 264 1.42 -21.53 8.35
C PRO A 264 0.88 -22.76 9.12
N GLY A 265 0.12 -23.60 8.42
CA GLY A 265 -0.51 -24.81 8.98
C GLY A 265 -1.87 -24.56 9.63
N GLU A 266 -2.27 -23.30 9.83
CA GLU A 266 -3.60 -22.97 10.35
C GLU A 266 -4.69 -23.34 9.33
N LYS A 267 -5.84 -23.81 9.83
CA LYS A 267 -7.02 -24.10 9.00
C LYS A 267 -7.98 -22.92 9.05
N VAL A 268 -8.23 -22.32 7.90
CA VAL A 268 -9.18 -21.21 7.74
C VAL A 268 -10.29 -21.60 6.75
N PRO A 269 -11.43 -20.91 6.72
CA PRO A 269 -12.42 -21.12 5.67
C PRO A 269 -11.78 -20.98 4.28
N ALA A 270 -12.11 -21.86 3.36
CA ALA A 270 -11.64 -21.73 1.98
C ALA A 270 -12.04 -20.35 1.41
N GLY A 271 -11.19 -19.76 0.57
CA GLY A 271 -11.40 -18.42 0.02
C GLY A 271 -11.11 -17.28 1.00
N SER A 272 -10.65 -17.58 2.22
CA SER A 272 -10.15 -16.55 3.12
C SER A 272 -8.98 -15.78 2.50
N VAL A 273 -8.87 -14.49 2.83
CA VAL A 273 -7.76 -13.66 2.40
C VAL A 273 -6.59 -13.83 3.38
N VAL A 274 -5.45 -14.30 2.87
CA VAL A 274 -4.17 -14.26 3.58
C VAL A 274 -3.45 -13.00 3.14
N ARG A 275 -3.31 -12.03 4.06
CA ARG A 275 -2.55 -10.82 3.76
C ARG A 275 -1.06 -11.11 3.93
N ILE A 276 -0.27 -10.78 2.92
CA ILE A 276 1.19 -10.88 2.95
C ILE A 276 1.82 -9.50 2.86
N THR A 277 2.89 -9.29 3.61
CA THR A 277 3.70 -8.08 3.54
C THR A 277 4.88 -8.34 2.62
N VAL A 278 4.96 -7.61 1.52
CA VAL A 278 6.01 -7.72 0.50
C VAL A 278 6.90 -6.49 0.60
N LEU A 279 8.18 -6.71 0.83
CA LEU A 279 9.18 -5.65 0.95
C LEU A 279 10.44 -6.05 0.20
N TYR A 280 11.16 -5.05 -0.30
CA TYR A 280 12.59 -5.21 -0.51
C TYR A 280 13.26 -5.38 0.85
N PRO A 281 14.06 -6.45 1.02
CA PRO A 281 14.90 -6.56 2.20
C PRO A 281 15.85 -5.38 2.24
N ASP A 282 16.34 -5.07 3.44
CA ASP A 282 17.41 -4.10 3.56
C ASP A 282 18.66 -4.67 2.88
N GLU A 283 19.10 -4.06 1.78
CA GLU A 283 20.45 -4.23 1.27
C GLU A 283 21.37 -3.43 2.19
N GLY A 284 21.58 -3.96 3.40
CA GLY A 284 22.65 -3.48 4.25
C GLY A 284 23.99 -3.72 3.54
N ASP A 285 24.82 -2.68 3.50
CA ASP A 285 26.20 -2.66 2.98
C ASP A 285 26.99 -3.97 3.18
#